data_AF-A0A6A4GTU9-F1
#
_entry.id   AF-A0A6A4GTU9-F1
#
_cell.length_a   1.000
_cell.length_b   1.000
_cell.length_c   1.000
_cell.angle_alpha   90.00
_cell.angle_beta   90.00
_cell.angle_gamma   90.00
#
_symmetry.space_group_name_H-M   'P 1'
#
loop_
_entity.id
_entity.type
_entity.pdbx_description
1 polymer ?
#
loop_
_entity_poly.entity_id
_entity_poly.type
_entity_poly.pdbx_seq_one_letter_code
_entity_poly.pdbx_strand_id
1 'polypeptide(L)'
;YPLTLLHLFMAAEKEERKNTKEGCLKGSLAIGYNITCKLSKTIAQSPLKPLTQWSSYLPIVGTMHGYMHERLCQLLFLMLYIVGCGLEDGEGNERFFSISNLLAPITHHQSAFHRQQAIAEFL
;
A
#
# COMPACT_ATOMS: atom_id res chain seq x y z
N TYR A 1 -11.77 4.64 -5.03
CA TYR A 1 -10.34 5.01 -5.13
C TYR A 1 -9.48 4.02 -4.32
N PRO A 2 -9.31 4.08 -2.98
CA PRO A 2 -8.60 3.00 -2.25
C PRO A 2 -9.47 1.78 -1.92
N LEU A 3 -10.71 1.96 -1.47
CA LEU A 3 -11.62 0.83 -1.15
C LEU A 3 -11.92 -0.04 -2.37
N THR A 4 -12.09 0.57 -3.55
CA THR A 4 -12.31 -0.16 -4.80
C THR A 4 -11.09 -1.02 -5.15
N LEU A 5 -9.88 -0.48 -4.99
CA LEU A 5 -8.64 -1.20 -5.26
C LEU A 5 -8.48 -2.39 -4.31
N LEU A 6 -8.74 -2.18 -3.01
CA LEU A 6 -8.72 -3.23 -2.00
C LEU A 6 -9.74 -4.32 -2.30
N HIS A 7 -10.95 -3.94 -2.72
CA HIS A 7 -11.96 -4.89 -3.12
C HIS A 7 -11.50 -5.73 -4.31
N LEU A 8 -11.01 -5.09 -5.38
CA LEU A 8 -10.52 -5.80 -6.57
C LEU A 8 -9.40 -6.77 -6.22
N PHE A 9 -8.40 -6.32 -5.47
CA PHE A 9 -7.27 -7.14 -5.05
C PHE A 9 -7.71 -8.33 -4.19
N MET A 10 -8.42 -8.09 -3.09
CA MET A 10 -8.83 -9.16 -2.19
C MET A 10 -9.88 -10.10 -2.81
N ALA A 11 -10.71 -9.62 -3.74
CA ALA A 11 -11.68 -10.46 -4.44
C ALA A 11 -10.98 -11.39 -5.43
N ALA A 12 -10.02 -10.85 -6.20
CA ALA A 12 -9.21 -11.64 -7.13
C ALA A 12 -8.40 -12.71 -6.37
N GLU A 13 -7.75 -12.32 -5.26
CA GLU A 13 -6.97 -13.23 -4.43
C GLU A 13 -7.84 -14.34 -3.80
N LYS A 14 -9.05 -13.99 -3.35
CA LYS A 14 -10.04 -14.97 -2.88
C LYS A 14 -10.53 -15.92 -3.97
N GLU A 15 -10.72 -15.42 -5.19
CA GLU A 15 -11.14 -16.23 -6.33
C GLU A 15 -10.03 -17.20 -6.74
N GLU A 16 -8.80 -16.73 -6.85
CA GLU A 16 -7.64 -17.54 -7.18
C GLU A 16 -7.43 -18.67 -6.17
N ARG A 17 -7.47 -18.37 -4.87
CA ARG A 17 -7.33 -19.40 -3.81
C ARG A 17 -8.44 -20.44 -3.81
N LYS A 18 -9.64 -20.08 -4.25
CA LYS A 18 -10.72 -21.06 -4.45
C LYS A 18 -10.41 -21.96 -5.64
N ASN A 19 -9.91 -21.39 -6.72
CA ASN A 19 -9.56 -22.12 -7.94
C ASN A 19 -8.39 -23.09 -7.70
N THR A 20 -7.37 -22.68 -6.95
CA THR A 20 -6.21 -23.50 -6.59
C THR A 20 -6.47 -24.47 -5.42
N LYS A 21 -7.64 -24.38 -4.78
CA LYS A 21 -8.04 -25.17 -3.60
C LYS A 21 -7.14 -24.95 -2.38
N GLU A 22 -6.47 -23.81 -2.30
CA GLU A 22 -5.65 -23.43 -1.15
C GLU A 22 -6.49 -23.01 0.07
N GLY A 23 -7.75 -22.61 -0.16
CA GLY A 23 -8.67 -22.23 0.90
C GLY A 23 -8.40 -20.82 1.45
N CYS A 24 -8.69 -20.60 2.73
CA CYS A 24 -8.49 -19.31 3.40
C CYS A 24 -7.00 -19.04 3.67
N LEU A 25 -6.62 -17.76 3.72
CA LEU A 25 -5.27 -17.35 4.11
C LEU A 25 -4.93 -17.93 5.50
N LYS A 26 -3.76 -18.59 5.62
CA LYS A 26 -3.23 -19.07 6.91
C LYS A 26 -2.54 -17.96 7.72
N GLY A 27 -2.08 -16.91 7.03
CA GLY A 27 -1.47 -15.73 7.65
C GLY A 27 -2.38 -14.51 7.59
N SER A 28 -1.78 -13.33 7.69
CA SER A 28 -2.45 -12.05 7.53
C SER A 28 -2.03 -11.35 6.25
N LEU A 29 -2.98 -10.75 5.53
CA LEU A 29 -2.69 -9.88 4.41
C LEU A 29 -2.37 -8.47 4.92
N ALA A 30 -1.09 -8.16 5.00
CA ALA A 30 -0.61 -6.84 5.40
C ALA A 30 -0.79 -5.82 4.28
N ILE A 31 -1.38 -4.66 4.58
CA ILE A 31 -1.62 -3.59 3.61
C ILE A 31 -1.22 -2.25 4.20
N GLY A 32 -0.23 -1.63 3.58
CA GLY A 32 0.30 -0.32 3.93
C GLY A 32 -0.55 0.82 3.38
N TYR A 33 -0.90 1.78 4.24
CA TYR A 33 -1.47 3.05 3.80
C TYR A 33 -1.15 4.19 4.77
N ASN A 34 -0.84 5.37 4.23
CA ASN A 34 -0.33 6.50 5.01
C ASN A 34 -1.32 6.96 6.11
N ILE A 35 -2.62 6.75 5.89
CA ILE A 35 -3.69 7.02 6.86
C ILE A 35 -4.48 5.76 7.23
N THR A 36 -3.75 4.65 7.43
CA THR A 36 -4.33 3.34 7.76
C THR A 36 -5.35 3.41 8.91
N CYS A 37 -5.08 4.18 9.96
CA CYS A 37 -5.97 4.34 11.12
C CYS A 37 -7.39 4.82 10.74
N LYS A 38 -7.50 5.72 9.76
CA LYS A 38 -8.79 6.20 9.24
C LYS A 38 -9.37 5.20 8.24
N LEU A 39 -8.53 4.65 7.37
CA LEU A 39 -8.93 3.66 6.37
C LEU A 39 -9.54 2.41 7.03
N SER A 40 -8.95 1.87 8.10
CA SER A 40 -9.47 0.69 8.79
C SER A 40 -10.86 0.93 9.38
N LYS A 41 -11.13 2.12 9.92
CA LYS A 41 -12.47 2.52 10.39
C LYS A 41 -13.47 2.54 9.22
N THR A 42 -13.07 3.12 8.09
CA THR A 42 -13.88 3.13 6.87
C THR A 42 -14.15 1.72 6.35
N ILE A 43 -13.14 0.86 6.30
CA ILE A 43 -13.27 -0.55 5.88
C ILE A 43 -14.28 -1.28 6.77
N ALA A 44 -14.18 -1.13 8.09
CA ALA A 44 -15.06 -1.78 9.06
C ALA A 44 -16.55 -1.39 8.90
N GLN A 45 -16.82 -0.23 8.30
CA GLN A 45 -18.17 0.28 8.03
C GLN A 45 -18.61 0.08 6.57
N SER A 46 -17.77 -0.58 5.75
CA SER A 46 -18.02 -0.77 4.33
C SER A 46 -18.39 -2.21 3.99
N PRO A 47 -18.93 -2.46 2.78
CA PRO A 47 -19.14 -3.81 2.27
C PRO A 47 -17.87 -4.67 2.15
N LEU A 48 -16.66 -4.09 2.28
CA LEU A 48 -15.40 -4.85 2.27
C LEU A 48 -15.18 -5.65 3.55
N LYS A 49 -15.89 -5.36 4.64
CA LYS A 49 -15.66 -6.00 5.94
C LYS A 49 -15.57 -7.54 5.86
N PRO A 50 -16.50 -8.28 5.23
CA PRO A 50 -16.40 -9.74 5.13
C PRO A 50 -15.17 -10.21 4.36
N LEU A 51 -14.74 -9.44 3.37
CA LEU A 51 -13.58 -9.76 2.55
C LEU A 51 -12.28 -9.53 3.33
N THR A 52 -12.22 -8.47 4.12
CA THR A 52 -11.08 -8.20 5.01
C THR A 52 -10.97 -9.21 6.15
N GLN A 53 -12.09 -9.75 6.64
CA GLN A 53 -12.10 -10.84 7.61
C GLN A 53 -11.60 -12.14 6.99
N TRP A 54 -12.02 -12.43 5.76
CA TRP A 54 -11.56 -13.61 5.02
C TRP A 54 -10.05 -13.56 4.72
N SER A 55 -9.52 -12.37 4.44
CA SER A 55 -8.10 -12.19 4.09
C SER A 55 -7.20 -11.97 5.32
N SER A 56 -7.75 -12.03 6.54
CA SER A 56 -7.03 -11.67 7.78
C SER A 56 -6.28 -10.33 7.66
N TYR A 57 -7.00 -9.30 7.16
CA TYR A 57 -6.46 -7.97 6.87
C TYR A 57 -5.67 -7.39 8.05
N LEU A 58 -4.42 -7.01 7.78
CA LEU A 58 -3.49 -6.43 8.72
C LEU A 58 -3.11 -5.01 8.27
N PRO A 59 -3.74 -3.97 8.86
CA PRO A 59 -3.43 -2.59 8.51
C PRO A 59 -2.04 -2.20 9.03
N ILE A 60 -1.21 -1.62 8.15
CA ILE A 60 0.12 -1.11 8.53
C ILE A 60 0.31 0.33 8.02
N VAL A 61 1.24 1.05 8.64
CA VAL A 61 1.73 2.36 8.19
C VAL A 61 3.25 2.30 8.05
N GLY A 62 3.76 2.90 6.97
CA GLY A 62 5.19 3.06 6.73
C GLY A 62 5.87 3.87 7.82
N THR A 63 7.19 3.76 7.89
CA THR A 63 7.99 4.34 8.98
C THR A 63 7.99 5.87 9.00
N MET A 64 8.12 6.54 7.85
CA MET A 64 8.13 8.00 7.77
C MET A 64 6.77 8.56 8.19
N HIS A 65 5.71 8.03 7.59
CA HIS A 65 4.35 8.48 7.88
C HIS A 65 3.94 8.10 9.29
N GLY A 66 4.33 6.92 9.77
CA GLY A 66 3.99 6.39 11.08
C GLY A 66 4.37 7.34 12.22
N TYR A 67 5.56 7.93 12.21
CA TYR A 67 5.98 8.88 13.24
C TYR A 67 5.16 10.18 13.29
N MET A 68 4.43 10.52 12.23
CA MET A 68 3.54 11.69 12.20
C MET A 68 2.15 11.40 12.81
N HIS A 69 1.85 10.15 13.16
CA HIS A 69 0.59 9.79 13.81
C HIS A 69 0.67 9.90 15.34
N GLU A 70 -0.49 9.92 15.99
CA GLU A 70 -0.58 9.80 17.46
C GLU A 70 0.03 8.49 17.97
N ARG A 71 0.50 8.50 19.23
CA ARG A 71 1.21 7.36 19.84
C ARG A 71 0.42 6.05 19.76
N LEU A 72 -0.90 6.09 19.93
CA LEU A 72 -1.74 4.90 19.83
C LEU A 72 -1.71 4.30 18.42
N CYS A 73 -1.80 5.14 17.39
CA CYS A 73 -1.71 4.73 15.99
C CYS A 73 -0.32 4.12 15.69
N GLN A 74 0.75 4.72 16.22
CA GLN A 74 2.10 4.16 16.08
C GLN A 74 2.20 2.76 16.70
N LEU A 75 1.71 2.56 17.91
CA LEU A 75 1.76 1.25 18.58
C LEU A 75 0.95 0.17 17.86
N LEU A 76 -0.16 0.55 17.23
CA LEU A 76 -1.07 -0.39 16.58
C LEU A 76 -0.71 -0.71 15.13
N PHE A 77 -0.14 0.26 14.40
CA PHE A 77 -0.03 0.19 12.94
C PHE A 77 1.39 0.38 12.42
N LEU A 78 2.34 0.91 13.21
CA LEU A 78 3.70 1.12 12.72
C LEU A 78 4.31 -0.22 12.34
N MET A 79 4.69 -0.35 11.07
CA MET A 79 5.12 -1.61 10.51
C MET A 79 6.32 -2.22 11.26
N LEU A 80 7.19 -1.39 11.84
CA LEU A 80 8.32 -1.82 12.69
C LEU A 80 7.90 -2.70 13.87
N TYR A 81 6.67 -2.55 14.37
CA TYR A 81 6.15 -3.30 15.51
C TYR A 81 5.26 -4.49 15.08
N ILE A 82 5.12 -4.74 13.78
CA ILE A 82 4.21 -5.74 13.24
C ILE A 82 5.02 -6.90 12.67
N VAL A 83 4.89 -8.07 13.33
CA VAL A 83 5.55 -9.30 12.90
C VAL A 83 4.98 -9.76 11.56
N GLY A 84 5.85 -10.10 10.61
CA GLY A 84 5.48 -10.61 9.28
C GLY A 84 5.66 -9.61 8.14
N CYS A 85 5.95 -8.34 8.42
CA CYS A 85 6.23 -7.33 7.40
C CYS A 85 7.69 -7.32 6.88
N GLY A 86 8.55 -8.18 7.42
CA GLY A 86 9.95 -8.28 6.99
C GLY A 86 10.80 -7.06 7.41
N LEU A 87 11.79 -6.74 6.58
CA LEU A 87 12.69 -5.60 6.77
C LEU A 87 12.29 -4.37 5.92
N GLU A 88 11.14 -4.43 5.26
CA GLU A 88 10.62 -3.28 4.56
C GLU A 88 10.26 -2.17 5.55
N ASP A 89 10.30 -0.92 5.08
CA ASP A 89 9.93 0.25 5.86
C ASP A 89 8.69 0.97 5.30
N GLY A 90 8.17 0.49 4.17
CA GLY A 90 6.91 0.94 3.58
C GLY A 90 7.00 2.28 2.86
N GLU A 91 8.21 2.78 2.57
CA GLU A 91 8.46 4.12 2.03
C GLU A 91 9.13 4.08 0.64
N GLY A 92 9.12 2.92 -0.02
CA GLY A 92 9.78 2.72 -1.30
C GLY A 92 9.22 3.63 -2.40
N ASN A 93 7.89 3.77 -2.46
CA ASN A 93 7.22 4.62 -3.44
C ASN A 93 7.58 6.10 -3.21
N GLU A 94 7.55 6.55 -1.96
CA GLU A 94 7.88 7.92 -1.56
C GLU A 94 9.32 8.27 -1.95
N ARG A 95 10.27 7.35 -1.73
CA ARG A 95 11.66 7.52 -2.17
C ARG A 95 11.78 7.56 -3.68
N PHE A 96 11.14 6.64 -4.37
CA PHE A 96 11.17 6.59 -5.83
C PHE A 96 10.61 7.89 -6.43
N PHE A 97 9.46 8.35 -5.96
CA PHE A 97 8.86 9.61 -6.40
C PHE A 97 9.71 10.83 -6.01
N SER A 98 10.34 10.80 -4.83
CA SER A 98 11.28 11.84 -4.42
C SER A 98 12.45 11.96 -5.40
N ILE A 99 13.05 10.83 -5.79
CA ILE A 99 14.14 10.78 -6.77
C ILE A 99 13.63 11.21 -8.17
N SER A 100 12.40 10.83 -8.54
CA SER A 100 11.79 11.24 -9.82
C SER A 100 11.62 12.74 -9.99
N ASN A 101 11.63 13.53 -8.91
CA ASN A 101 11.61 15.00 -9.02
C ASN A 101 12.84 15.55 -9.75
N LEU A 102 13.93 14.79 -9.87
CA LEU A 102 15.08 15.16 -10.70
C LEU A 102 14.72 15.28 -12.19
N LEU A 103 13.65 14.61 -12.64
CA LEU A 103 13.13 14.75 -14.00
C LEU A 103 12.40 16.07 -14.24
N ALA A 104 11.87 16.70 -13.19
CA ALA A 104 11.05 17.91 -13.33
C ALA A 104 11.76 19.06 -14.08
N PRO A 105 13.00 19.48 -13.74
CA PRO A 105 13.66 20.57 -14.45
C PRO A 105 13.98 20.24 -15.91
N ILE A 106 14.36 19.00 -16.21
CA ILE A 106 14.75 18.61 -17.58
C ILE A 106 13.54 18.43 -18.48
N THR A 107 12.43 17.90 -17.96
CA THR A 107 11.22 17.66 -18.75
C THR A 107 10.40 18.92 -19.00
N HIS A 108 10.55 19.95 -18.17
CA HIS A 108 9.75 21.18 -18.24
C HIS A 108 9.81 21.90 -19.61
N HIS A 109 10.98 21.92 -20.25
CA HIS A 109 11.20 22.61 -21.54
C HIS A 109 11.40 21.67 -22.72
N GLN A 110 11.29 20.36 -22.52
CA GLN A 110 11.49 19.37 -23.58
C GLN A 110 10.23 19.19 -24.43
N SER A 111 10.42 18.80 -25.70
CA SER A 111 9.32 18.34 -26.55
C SER A 111 8.70 17.05 -26.01
N ALA A 112 7.48 16.72 -26.43
CA ALA A 112 6.79 15.51 -25.96
C ALA A 112 7.63 14.23 -26.14
N PHE A 113 8.32 14.09 -27.28
CA PHE A 113 9.22 12.97 -27.57
C PHE A 113 10.37 12.90 -26.55
N HIS A 114 11.09 14.01 -26.33
CA HIS A 114 12.23 14.03 -25.41
C HIS A 114 11.82 13.85 -23.94
N ARG A 115 10.62 14.30 -23.55
CA ARG A 115 10.07 14.00 -22.21
C ARG A 115 9.82 12.51 -22.01
N GLN A 116 9.20 11.86 -23.00
CA GLN A 116 8.95 10.42 -22.95
C GLN A 116 10.26 9.63 -22.92
N GLN A 117 11.25 10.05 -23.71
CA GLN A 117 12.58 9.47 -23.70
C GLN A 117 13.25 9.65 -22.32
N ALA A 118 13.25 10.87 -21.76
CA ALA A 118 13.83 11.13 -20.45
C ALA A 118 13.16 10.34 -19.31
N ILE A 119 11.85 10.13 -19.37
CA ILE A 119 11.11 9.28 -18.42
C ILE A 119 11.46 7.80 -18.63
N ALA A 120 11.56 7.33 -19.88
CA ALA A 120 11.86 5.93 -20.18
C ALA A 120 13.30 5.54 -19.85
N GLU A 121 14.24 6.48 -19.95
CA GLU A 121 15.66 6.32 -19.58
C GLU A 121 15.91 6.55 -18.08
N PHE A 122 14.89 6.92 -17.31
CA PHE A 122 15.02 7.19 -15.88
C PHE A 122 14.90 5.90 -15.06
N LEU A 123 16.06 5.40 -14.62
CA LEU A 123 16.25 4.25 -13.70
C LEU A 123 15.50 2.97 -14.09
#